data_AF-A0A5C4JIM8-F1
#
_entry.id   AF-A0A5C4JIM8-F1
#
_cell.length_a   1.000
_cell.length_b   1.000
_cell.length_c   1.000
_cell.angle_alpha   90.00
_cell.angle_beta   90.00
_cell.angle_gamma   90.00
#
_symmetry.space_group_name_H-M   'P 1'
#
loop_
_entity.id
_entity.type
_entity.pdbx_description
1 polymer ?
#
loop_
_entity_poly.entity_id
_entity_poly.type
_entity_poly.pdbx_seq_one_letter_code
_entity_poly.pdbx_strand_id
1 'polypeptide(L)'
;MAETSARRDVIVPVEWARQSREPRGDTDERTLRSSGGALTGAGLLKLLERCQAGTPRELPQVIIGRVGSAERTRIVMAFQERSNVPDWLGRPSIDTHIFCVPYDQVALGPVGYEGLYRALRGLGPAEGGPRDVRLPVLRPADLAGHVTERARFTAALLTTGTRVCLIGAEPAALAERLRFLDTVAALLPFGMRTRFSAATWAGSTADHGIRLSFSDGPRGDAHNLHCDRELAEAELPEGAAAYLELLRQAAEPETVVARLAAAVEPLSFDDPALVLEAAQSALRGDAAARQRVSAEVDALLTETADALDHGQGGLLELLVERLEAVPATELDMGRRARHQRTIAERRMLSPRPALPDEIAVRLYQAVLRPAYGPALTLATARDILGTQWSPSTSLTEALLRMPHDDPRVVLEIGRHGAPGGTARVLDKASPEDLVGWACFTPPDRELVELVCEELARRGGSGGDAEVAGALHECGYLAPVLAQVFRHRHADQVSRLTRLLTAAYGGEIDEVARDRILDLPRSAEHPALRAAVRLCTAPPGERPWSEPEPPGASGRPADEDEASAGPPIALVRLLLIALPVVAGGLLLWMLWK
;
A
#
# COMPACT_ATOMS: atom_id res chain seq x y z
N MET A 1 -11.14 -4.74 -9.11
CA MET A 1 -12.37 -5.09 -8.37
C MET A 1 -11.99 -5.88 -7.13
N ALA A 2 -12.11 -5.27 -5.95
CA ALA A 2 -11.71 -5.85 -4.67
C ALA A 2 -12.83 -6.73 -4.12
N GLU A 3 -12.63 -8.04 -4.17
CA GLU A 3 -13.54 -8.99 -3.55
C GLU A 3 -13.46 -8.84 -2.02
N THR A 4 -14.62 -8.68 -1.42
CA THR A 4 -14.84 -8.40 0.00
C THR A 4 -14.35 -9.60 0.80
N SER A 5 -13.18 -9.50 1.42
CA SER A 5 -12.69 -10.50 2.39
C SER A 5 -13.68 -10.59 3.55
N ALA A 6 -14.60 -11.55 3.45
CA ALA A 6 -15.68 -11.74 4.41
C ALA A 6 -15.10 -11.91 5.81
N ARG A 7 -15.62 -11.13 6.77
CA ARG A 7 -15.25 -11.25 8.20
C ARG A 7 -15.45 -12.70 8.63
N ARG A 8 -14.35 -13.41 8.87
CA ARG A 8 -14.38 -14.73 9.51
C ARG A 8 -14.56 -14.49 11.00
N ASP A 9 -15.56 -15.13 11.58
CA ASP A 9 -15.80 -15.12 13.02
C ASP A 9 -15.63 -16.55 13.56
N VAL A 10 -15.20 -16.67 14.81
CA VAL A 10 -15.19 -17.92 15.57
C VAL A 10 -16.30 -17.88 16.63
N ILE A 11 -17.02 -18.99 16.81
CA ILE A 11 -18.06 -19.10 17.84
C ILE A 11 -17.45 -19.84 19.02
N VAL A 12 -17.49 -19.23 20.21
CA VAL A 12 -16.93 -19.81 21.44
C VAL A 12 -17.91 -19.74 22.61
N PRO A 13 -17.95 -20.75 23.50
CA PRO A 13 -18.74 -20.71 24.72
C PRO A 13 -18.02 -19.84 25.76
N VAL A 14 -18.65 -18.73 26.10
CA VAL A 14 -18.14 -17.75 27.08
C VAL A 14 -18.77 -18.04 28.43
N GLU A 15 -17.92 -18.32 29.42
CA GLU A 15 -18.34 -18.32 30.82
C GLU A 15 -18.30 -16.91 31.37
N TRP A 16 -19.25 -16.57 32.23
CA TRP A 16 -19.35 -15.25 32.83
C TRP A 16 -19.53 -15.31 34.34
N ALA A 17 -19.08 -14.26 35.02
CA ALA A 17 -19.35 -13.97 36.42
C ALA A 17 -19.48 -12.46 36.64
N ARG A 18 -20.26 -12.06 37.64
CA ARG A 18 -20.45 -10.66 38.03
C ARG A 18 -20.35 -10.55 39.54
N GLN A 19 -19.50 -9.64 39.99
CA GLN A 19 -19.44 -9.18 41.36
C GLN A 19 -20.05 -7.77 41.43
N SER A 20 -21.15 -7.61 42.16
CA SER A 20 -21.83 -6.33 42.38
C SER A 20 -22.31 -6.21 43.81
N ARG A 21 -22.58 -5.00 44.27
CA ARG A 21 -23.25 -4.78 45.57
C ARG A 21 -24.76 -4.94 45.43
N GLU A 22 -25.41 -5.41 46.49
CA GLU A 22 -26.87 -5.48 46.54
C GLU A 22 -27.49 -4.12 46.95
N PRO A 23 -28.62 -3.70 46.35
CA PRO A 23 -29.23 -2.40 46.62
C PRO A 23 -29.80 -2.18 48.04
N ARG A 24 -29.88 -3.22 48.89
CA ARG A 24 -30.72 -3.21 50.11
C ARG A 24 -30.16 -4.02 51.30
N GLY A 25 -28.86 -4.27 51.35
CA GLY A 25 -28.21 -4.88 52.51
C GLY A 25 -27.68 -3.82 53.46
N ASP A 26 -27.93 -3.97 54.77
CA ASP A 26 -27.29 -3.19 55.85
C ASP A 26 -25.81 -3.62 56.07
N THR A 27 -25.29 -4.48 55.18
CA THR A 27 -23.99 -5.12 55.24
C THR A 27 -23.16 -4.81 53.99
N ASP A 28 -21.83 -4.79 54.14
CA ASP A 28 -20.85 -4.52 53.05
C ASP A 28 -20.73 -5.69 52.04
N GLU A 29 -21.76 -6.54 51.94
CA GLU A 29 -21.72 -7.82 51.23
C GLU A 29 -21.74 -7.63 49.71
N ARG A 30 -20.77 -8.27 49.03
CA ARG A 30 -20.70 -8.34 47.56
C ARG A 30 -21.41 -9.60 47.09
N THR A 31 -22.40 -9.42 46.23
CA THR A 31 -23.10 -10.52 45.57
C THR A 31 -22.32 -10.99 44.36
N LEU A 32 -22.14 -12.30 44.26
CA LEU A 32 -21.43 -12.96 43.17
C LEU A 32 -22.41 -13.84 42.40
N ARG A 33 -22.65 -13.52 41.13
CA ARG A 33 -23.43 -14.35 40.21
C ARG A 33 -22.49 -14.93 39.16
N SER A 34 -22.68 -16.18 38.75
CA SER A 34 -21.91 -16.77 37.67
C SER A 34 -22.75 -17.72 36.81
N SER A 35 -22.22 -18.04 35.65
CA SER A 35 -22.77 -19.03 34.71
C SER A 35 -22.83 -20.47 35.24
N GLY A 36 -22.33 -20.74 36.44
CA GLY A 36 -22.35 -22.10 37.03
C GLY A 36 -21.50 -23.15 36.31
N GLY A 37 -20.71 -22.77 35.30
CA GLY A 37 -19.77 -23.61 34.56
C GLY A 37 -18.46 -23.88 35.32
N ALA A 38 -17.31 -23.72 34.66
CA ALA A 38 -16.02 -23.86 35.34
C ALA A 38 -15.68 -22.69 36.30
N LEU A 39 -16.42 -21.59 36.23
CA LEU A 39 -16.38 -20.47 37.18
C LEU A 39 -17.25 -20.72 38.43
N THR A 40 -16.83 -21.66 39.29
CA THR A 40 -17.50 -21.96 40.57
C THR A 40 -16.56 -21.98 41.77
N GLY A 41 -17.09 -21.61 42.94
CA GLY A 41 -16.43 -21.80 44.24
C GLY A 41 -15.06 -21.10 44.35
N ALA A 42 -14.07 -21.82 44.88
CA ALA A 42 -12.72 -21.30 45.14
C ALA A 42 -11.97 -20.84 43.87
N GLY A 43 -12.29 -21.38 42.69
CA GLY A 43 -11.67 -20.98 41.42
C GLY A 43 -12.05 -19.56 41.00
N LEU A 44 -13.31 -19.17 41.25
CA LEU A 44 -13.82 -17.83 40.96
C LEU A 44 -13.27 -16.79 41.94
N LEU A 45 -13.09 -17.14 43.23
CA LEU A 45 -12.46 -16.26 44.21
C LEU A 45 -10.99 -15.95 43.86
N LYS A 46 -10.21 -16.98 43.53
CA LYS A 46 -8.82 -16.81 43.05
C LYS A 46 -8.74 -15.99 41.76
N LEU A 47 -9.76 -16.08 40.91
CA LEU A 47 -9.83 -15.27 39.70
C LEU A 47 -10.09 -13.80 40.02
N LEU A 48 -11.02 -13.52 40.94
CA LEU A 48 -11.31 -12.18 41.42
C LEU A 48 -10.08 -11.53 42.08
N GLU A 49 -9.32 -12.28 42.88
CA GLU A 49 -8.05 -11.82 43.45
C GLU A 49 -7.04 -11.41 42.36
N ARG A 50 -6.93 -12.20 41.27
CA ARG A 50 -6.05 -11.87 40.14
C ARG A 50 -6.53 -10.67 39.31
N CYS A 51 -7.81 -10.34 39.39
CA CYS A 51 -8.39 -9.16 38.77
C CYS A 51 -8.36 -7.92 39.70
N GLN A 52 -7.59 -7.96 40.80
CA GLN A 52 -7.33 -6.78 41.62
C GLN A 52 -6.14 -6.00 41.05
N ALA A 53 -6.43 -4.84 40.47
CA ALA A 53 -5.42 -3.90 39.96
C ALA A 53 -5.26 -2.67 40.89
N GLY A 54 -5.83 -2.71 42.09
CA GLY A 54 -6.00 -1.54 42.97
C GLY A 54 -7.35 -0.84 42.77
N THR A 55 -7.48 0.37 43.33
CA THR A 55 -8.70 1.19 43.23
C THR A 55 -8.54 2.26 42.16
N PRO A 56 -9.12 2.09 40.95
CA PRO A 56 -8.96 3.04 39.86
C PRO A 56 -9.63 4.39 40.17
N ARG A 57 -8.97 5.48 39.78
CA ARG A 57 -9.56 6.84 39.84
C ARG A 57 -10.56 7.09 38.72
N GLU A 58 -10.32 6.48 37.57
CA GLU A 58 -11.14 6.59 36.36
C GLU A 58 -11.71 5.23 35.97
N LEU A 59 -12.96 5.23 35.54
CA LEU A 59 -13.69 4.04 35.08
C LEU A 59 -14.31 4.36 33.70
N PRO A 60 -14.50 3.37 32.82
CA PRO A 60 -14.23 1.94 33.04
C PRO A 60 -12.76 1.52 32.85
N GLN A 61 -12.40 0.37 33.43
CA GLN A 61 -11.08 -0.28 33.23
C GLN A 61 -11.24 -1.74 32.81
N VAL A 62 -10.26 -2.24 32.07
CA VAL A 62 -10.23 -3.62 31.56
C VAL A 62 -8.98 -4.32 32.05
N ILE A 63 -9.17 -5.54 32.56
CA ILE A 63 -8.09 -6.43 32.98
C ILE A 63 -8.18 -7.70 32.15
N ILE A 64 -7.07 -8.07 31.53
CA ILE A 64 -6.87 -9.29 30.77
C ILE A 64 -6.01 -10.23 31.60
N GLY A 65 -6.41 -11.49 31.68
CA GLY A 65 -5.67 -12.50 32.41
C GLY A 65 -5.94 -13.89 31.91
N ARG A 66 -5.66 -14.87 32.77
CA ARG A 66 -5.89 -16.28 32.47
C ARG A 66 -6.25 -17.10 33.70
N VAL A 67 -7.01 -18.16 33.46
CA VAL A 67 -7.40 -19.17 34.46
C VAL A 67 -7.24 -20.57 33.87
N GLY A 68 -7.10 -21.57 34.74
CA GLY A 68 -6.92 -22.97 34.34
C GLY A 68 -5.47 -23.46 34.32
N SER A 69 -5.32 -24.75 34.04
CA SER A 69 -4.06 -25.47 33.82
C SER A 69 -3.65 -25.40 32.35
N ALA A 70 -2.45 -25.87 32.00
CA ALA A 70 -1.93 -25.85 30.62
C ALA A 70 -2.95 -26.39 29.60
N GLU A 71 -3.56 -27.55 29.87
CA GLU A 71 -4.51 -28.23 28.98
C GLU A 71 -5.91 -27.61 28.93
N ARG A 72 -6.27 -26.75 29.88
CA ARG A 72 -7.59 -26.10 29.97
C ARG A 72 -7.47 -24.62 30.24
N THR A 73 -6.53 -23.97 29.55
CA THR A 73 -6.28 -22.55 29.72
C THR A 73 -7.47 -21.76 29.15
N ARG A 74 -7.97 -20.80 29.92
CA ARG A 74 -8.97 -19.83 29.47
C ARG A 74 -8.40 -18.43 29.55
N ILE A 75 -8.64 -17.63 28.52
CA ILE A 75 -8.37 -16.18 28.54
C ILE A 75 -9.49 -15.51 29.32
N VAL A 76 -9.11 -14.63 30.24
CA VAL A 76 -10.01 -13.89 31.10
C VAL A 76 -10.03 -12.44 30.67
N MET A 77 -11.21 -11.84 30.61
CA MET A 77 -11.39 -10.41 30.43
C MET A 77 -12.36 -9.89 31.49
N ALA A 78 -11.91 -8.98 32.34
CA ALA A 78 -12.68 -8.38 33.41
C ALA A 78 -12.90 -6.89 33.15
N PHE A 79 -14.13 -6.42 33.32
CA PHE A 79 -14.55 -5.03 33.21
C PHE A 79 -14.87 -4.49 34.59
N GLN A 80 -14.18 -3.42 34.98
CA GLN A 80 -14.48 -2.65 36.16
C GLN A 80 -15.25 -1.41 35.74
N GLU A 81 -16.48 -1.30 36.22
CA GLU A 81 -17.40 -0.21 35.86
C GLU A 81 -17.96 0.45 37.12
N ARG A 82 -18.38 1.70 37.00
CA ARG A 82 -19.04 2.40 38.11
C ARG A 82 -20.39 1.74 38.38
N SER A 83 -20.60 1.30 39.61
CA SER A 83 -21.88 0.78 40.05
C SER A 83 -22.88 1.92 40.23
N ASN A 84 -24.15 1.63 39.96
CA ASN A 84 -25.26 2.53 40.26
C ASN A 84 -25.70 2.44 41.73
N VAL A 85 -25.11 1.53 42.52
CA VAL A 85 -25.36 1.36 43.94
C VAL A 85 -24.16 1.90 44.72
N PRO A 86 -24.29 2.98 45.51
CA PRO A 86 -23.21 3.43 46.37
C PRO A 86 -22.95 2.42 47.49
N ASP A 87 -21.75 2.47 48.09
CA ASP A 87 -21.50 1.74 49.33
C ASP A 87 -22.32 2.32 50.51
N TRP A 88 -22.27 1.65 51.67
CA TRP A 88 -22.99 2.08 52.87
C TRP A 88 -22.53 3.45 53.41
N LEU A 89 -21.36 3.94 52.98
CA LEU A 89 -20.82 5.27 53.25
C LEU A 89 -21.21 6.30 52.16
N GLY A 90 -22.05 5.93 51.18
CA GLY A 90 -22.47 6.79 50.09
C GLY A 90 -21.44 6.97 48.97
N ARG A 91 -20.33 6.23 48.98
CA ARG A 91 -19.25 6.36 48.00
C ARG A 91 -19.57 5.55 46.74
N PRO A 92 -19.08 5.97 45.56
CA PRO A 92 -19.23 5.18 44.34
C PRO A 92 -18.61 3.79 44.51
N SER A 93 -19.37 2.73 44.24
CA SER A 93 -18.85 1.37 44.24
C SER A 93 -18.51 0.90 42.82
N ILE A 94 -17.79 -0.23 42.71
CA ILE A 94 -17.32 -0.77 41.43
C ILE A 94 -17.99 -2.13 41.21
N ASP A 95 -18.65 -2.27 40.07
CA ASP A 95 -19.13 -3.56 39.57
C ASP A 95 -18.03 -4.19 38.71
N THR A 96 -17.78 -5.49 38.91
CA THR A 96 -16.81 -6.25 38.12
C THR A 96 -17.50 -7.34 37.32
N HIS A 97 -17.46 -7.24 35.99
CA HIS A 97 -17.94 -8.28 35.07
C HIS A 97 -16.74 -9.07 34.57
N ILE A 98 -16.78 -10.40 34.64
CA ILE A 98 -15.69 -11.29 34.24
C ILE A 98 -16.21 -12.22 33.17
N PHE A 99 -15.45 -12.35 32.09
CA PHE A 99 -15.71 -13.27 30.99
C PHE A 99 -14.50 -14.18 30.81
N CYS A 100 -14.74 -15.45 30.53
CA CYS A 100 -13.71 -16.44 30.27
C CYS A 100 -13.98 -17.16 28.95
N VAL A 101 -12.97 -17.18 28.08
CA VAL A 101 -13.03 -17.86 26.77
C VAL A 101 -11.99 -18.98 26.69
N PRO A 102 -12.33 -20.18 26.18
CA PRO A 102 -11.37 -21.27 26.00
C PRO A 102 -10.25 -20.89 25.04
N TYR A 103 -8.99 -21.10 25.44
CA TYR A 103 -7.83 -20.74 24.62
C TYR A 103 -7.75 -21.57 23.32
N ASP A 104 -7.98 -22.88 23.44
CA ASP A 104 -8.00 -23.83 22.34
C ASP A 104 -8.97 -23.41 21.22
N GLN A 105 -10.14 -22.86 21.58
CA GLN A 105 -11.11 -22.42 20.59
C GLN A 105 -10.75 -21.09 19.94
N VAL A 106 -10.23 -20.11 20.69
CA VAL A 106 -9.75 -18.86 20.09
C VAL A 106 -8.44 -19.04 19.34
N ALA A 107 -7.69 -20.12 19.58
CA ALA A 107 -6.50 -20.49 18.80
C ALA A 107 -6.85 -20.99 17.39
N LEU A 108 -8.04 -21.57 17.18
CA LEU A 108 -8.50 -21.97 15.84
C LEU A 108 -8.73 -20.77 14.90
N GLY A 109 -9.03 -19.60 15.49
CA GLY A 109 -9.19 -18.34 14.79
C GLY A 109 -8.73 -17.20 15.70
N PRO A 110 -7.41 -16.89 15.74
CA PRO A 110 -6.82 -15.94 16.69
C PRO A 110 -7.63 -14.66 16.81
N VAL A 111 -8.00 -14.27 18.03
CA VAL A 111 -8.82 -13.09 18.33
C VAL A 111 -7.99 -12.03 19.04
N GLY A 112 -8.12 -10.76 18.63
CA GLY A 112 -7.53 -9.61 19.33
C GLY A 112 -8.37 -9.18 20.54
N TYR A 113 -7.74 -8.57 21.53
CA TYR A 113 -8.44 -8.11 22.74
C TYR A 113 -9.41 -6.97 22.50
N GLU A 114 -9.17 -6.09 21.54
CA GLU A 114 -10.15 -5.04 21.21
C GLU A 114 -11.42 -5.66 20.60
N GLY A 115 -11.25 -6.68 19.74
CA GLY A 115 -12.35 -7.47 19.20
C GLY A 115 -13.12 -8.23 20.29
N LEU A 116 -12.40 -8.88 21.20
CA LEU A 116 -12.97 -9.57 22.36
C LEU A 116 -13.76 -8.62 23.26
N TYR A 117 -13.19 -7.46 23.61
CA TYR A 117 -13.86 -6.44 24.43
C TYR A 117 -15.16 -5.95 23.80
N ARG A 118 -15.16 -5.62 22.51
CA ARG A 118 -16.37 -5.15 21.81
C ARG A 118 -17.46 -6.21 21.79
N ALA A 119 -17.11 -7.48 21.57
CA ALA A 119 -18.06 -8.57 21.56
C ALA A 119 -18.67 -8.85 22.95
N LEU A 120 -17.88 -8.68 24.02
CA LEU A 120 -18.28 -9.01 25.39
C LEU A 120 -18.97 -7.87 26.14
N ARG A 121 -18.59 -6.60 25.91
CA ARG A 121 -19.13 -5.44 26.65
C ARG A 121 -20.66 -5.32 26.56
N GLY A 122 -21.26 -5.78 25.46
CA GLY A 122 -22.72 -5.76 25.27
C GLY A 122 -23.47 -6.92 25.94
N LEU A 123 -22.76 -7.89 26.52
CA LEU A 123 -23.37 -9.06 27.14
C LEU A 123 -23.80 -8.72 28.57
N GLY A 124 -25.10 -8.47 28.74
CA GLY A 124 -25.70 -8.43 30.07
C GLY A 124 -25.60 -9.80 30.77
N PRO A 125 -25.62 -9.84 32.11
CA PRO A 125 -25.68 -11.09 32.85
C PRO A 125 -26.98 -11.82 32.49
N ALA A 126 -26.86 -12.95 31.81
CA ALA A 126 -28.00 -13.83 31.52
C ALA A 126 -28.33 -14.67 32.75
N GLU A 127 -29.55 -15.20 32.87
CA GLU A 127 -29.78 -16.32 33.78
C GLU A 127 -29.33 -17.62 33.09
N GLY A 128 -28.54 -18.46 33.77
CA GLY A 128 -28.15 -19.78 33.26
C GLY A 128 -26.66 -19.94 32.88
N GLY A 129 -26.39 -20.90 32.00
CA GLY A 129 -25.06 -21.45 31.68
C GLY A 129 -24.11 -20.57 30.85
N PRO A 130 -23.00 -21.15 30.34
CA PRO A 130 -22.12 -20.51 29.36
C PRO A 130 -22.90 -20.07 28.11
N ARG A 131 -22.43 -19.02 27.44
CA ARG A 131 -23.10 -18.44 26.27
C ARG A 131 -22.21 -18.50 25.03
N ASP A 132 -22.74 -18.98 23.93
CA ASP A 132 -22.04 -18.92 22.65
C ASP A 132 -21.98 -17.48 22.14
N VAL A 133 -20.76 -16.99 21.90
CA VAL A 133 -20.49 -15.64 21.43
C VAL A 133 -19.67 -15.72 20.15
N ARG A 134 -20.08 -14.95 19.17
CA ARG A 134 -19.38 -14.79 17.90
C ARG A 134 -18.28 -13.76 18.05
N LEU A 135 -17.03 -14.19 17.93
CA LEU A 135 -15.85 -13.35 18.07
C LEU A 135 -15.22 -13.08 16.71
N PRO A 136 -14.88 -11.83 16.38
CA PRO A 136 -14.21 -11.52 15.12
C PRO A 136 -12.78 -12.03 15.15
N VAL A 137 -12.39 -12.79 14.11
CA VAL A 137 -10.99 -13.19 13.95
C VAL A 137 -10.13 -11.94 13.73
N LEU A 138 -8.95 -11.92 14.36
CA LEU A 138 -7.97 -10.86 14.26
C LEU A 138 -7.64 -10.61 12.78
N ARG A 139 -7.79 -9.35 12.36
CA ARG A 139 -7.35 -8.89 11.04
C ARG A 139 -6.01 -8.18 11.20
N PRO A 140 -4.92 -8.72 10.63
CA PRO A 140 -3.59 -8.13 10.81
C PRO A 140 -3.51 -6.68 10.34
N ALA A 141 -4.21 -6.33 9.25
CA ALA A 141 -4.30 -4.95 8.74
C ALA A 141 -4.86 -3.94 9.77
N ASP A 142 -5.80 -4.37 10.62
CA ASP A 142 -6.42 -3.49 11.63
C ASP A 142 -5.40 -3.07 12.72
N LEU A 143 -4.39 -3.90 12.99
CA LEU A 143 -3.33 -3.60 13.97
C LEU A 143 -2.05 -3.05 13.34
N ALA A 144 -1.80 -3.34 12.06
CA ALA A 144 -0.57 -2.96 11.36
C ALA A 144 -0.28 -1.45 11.46
N GLY A 145 -1.30 -0.60 11.23
CA GLY A 145 -1.18 0.85 11.34
C GLY A 145 -0.95 1.38 12.77
N HIS A 146 -1.08 0.53 13.78
CA HIS A 146 -0.85 0.86 15.19
C HIS A 146 0.48 0.31 15.73
N VAL A 147 1.24 -0.44 14.92
CA VAL A 147 2.56 -0.95 15.29
C VAL A 147 3.57 0.20 15.32
N THR A 148 3.78 0.76 16.51
CA THR A 148 4.77 1.79 16.77
C THR A 148 6.06 1.19 17.31
N GLU A 149 7.13 1.99 17.32
CA GLU A 149 8.40 1.58 17.92
C GLU A 149 8.25 1.27 19.41
N ARG A 150 7.41 2.02 20.12
CA ARG A 150 7.06 1.75 21.52
C ARG A 150 6.37 0.40 21.71
N ALA A 151 5.48 0.02 20.79
CA ALA A 151 4.82 -1.28 20.85
C ALA A 151 5.83 -2.42 20.66
N ARG A 152 6.76 -2.30 19.69
CA ARG A 152 7.84 -3.28 19.47
C ARG A 152 8.74 -3.39 20.70
N PHE A 153 9.18 -2.25 21.25
CA PHE A 153 10.03 -2.19 22.43
C PHE A 153 9.36 -2.81 23.66
N THR A 154 8.07 -2.52 23.86
CA THR A 154 7.28 -3.10 24.96
C THR A 154 7.13 -4.62 24.81
N ALA A 155 6.86 -5.10 23.58
CA ALA A 155 6.79 -6.54 23.30
C ALA A 155 8.12 -7.23 23.59
N ALA A 156 9.24 -6.63 23.16
CA ALA A 156 10.58 -7.11 23.43
C ALA A 156 10.88 -7.22 24.94
N LEU A 157 10.57 -6.18 25.72
CA LEU A 157 10.77 -6.21 27.17
C LEU A 157 9.94 -7.30 27.87
N LEU A 158 8.72 -7.57 27.40
CA LEU A 158 7.89 -8.64 27.96
C LEU A 158 8.55 -10.01 27.81
N THR A 159 9.36 -10.24 26.77
CA THR A 159 10.07 -11.52 26.59
C THR A 159 11.10 -11.82 27.69
N THR A 160 11.50 -10.82 28.48
CA THR A 160 12.43 -11.00 29.61
C THR A 160 11.80 -11.74 30.80
N GLY A 161 10.48 -11.91 30.79
CA GLY A 161 9.73 -12.46 31.92
C GLY A 161 9.42 -11.45 33.02
N THR A 162 10.10 -10.31 33.05
CA THR A 162 9.84 -9.18 33.95
C THR A 162 8.60 -8.40 33.52
N ARG A 163 7.89 -7.83 34.49
CA ARG A 163 6.69 -7.00 34.26
C ARG A 163 7.08 -5.70 33.55
N VAL A 164 6.14 -5.10 32.82
CA VAL A 164 6.32 -3.81 32.14
C VAL A 164 5.19 -2.87 32.56
N CYS A 165 5.56 -1.68 33.04
CA CYS A 165 4.65 -0.62 33.44
C CYS A 165 4.78 0.58 32.50
N LEU A 166 3.67 1.03 31.94
CA LEU A 166 3.57 2.25 31.14
C LEU A 166 3.10 3.39 32.04
N ILE A 167 3.89 4.45 32.14
CA ILE A 167 3.67 5.58 33.06
C ILE A 167 3.38 6.84 32.25
N GLY A 168 2.49 7.71 32.72
CA GLY A 168 2.19 8.99 32.06
C GLY A 168 1.17 8.88 30.92
N ALA A 169 0.32 7.86 30.95
CA ALA A 169 -0.73 7.62 29.95
C ALA A 169 -2.16 7.79 30.52
N GLU A 170 -2.29 8.49 31.64
CA GLU A 170 -3.57 8.87 32.24
C GLU A 170 -4.50 9.60 31.26
N PRO A 171 -4.02 10.53 30.40
CA PRO A 171 -4.90 11.23 29.46
C PRO A 171 -5.46 10.35 28.33
N ALA A 172 -4.84 9.20 28.04
CA ALA A 172 -5.23 8.34 26.92
C ALA A 172 -6.58 7.68 27.20
N ALA A 173 -7.49 7.62 26.23
CA ALA A 173 -8.80 7.01 26.44
C ALA A 173 -8.70 5.49 26.63
N LEU A 174 -9.70 4.87 27.28
CA LEU A 174 -9.74 3.41 27.47
C LEU A 174 -9.51 2.61 26.17
N ALA A 175 -10.15 3.04 25.08
CA ALA A 175 -10.03 2.38 23.79
C ALA A 175 -8.60 2.42 23.23
N GLU A 176 -7.89 3.53 23.43
CA GLU A 176 -6.50 3.70 23.02
C GLU A 176 -5.56 2.82 23.86
N ARG A 177 -5.75 2.83 25.19
CA ARG A 177 -5.00 1.94 26.10
C ARG A 177 -5.21 0.48 25.73
N LEU A 178 -6.45 0.04 25.51
CA LEU A 178 -6.76 -1.33 25.12
C LEU A 178 -6.15 -1.70 23.77
N ARG A 179 -6.22 -0.81 22.78
CA ARG A 179 -5.61 -1.02 21.47
C ARG A 179 -4.10 -1.18 21.57
N PHE A 180 -3.44 -0.39 22.41
CA PHE A 180 -2.01 -0.54 22.66
C PHE A 180 -1.68 -1.93 23.25
N LEU A 181 -2.45 -2.39 24.24
CA LEU A 181 -2.28 -3.74 24.80
C LEU A 181 -2.48 -4.84 23.74
N ASP A 182 -3.45 -4.65 22.84
CA ASP A 182 -3.72 -5.59 21.75
C ASP A 182 -2.57 -5.62 20.74
N THR A 183 -2.12 -4.46 20.28
CA THR A 183 -0.97 -4.31 19.38
C THR A 183 0.30 -4.93 19.95
N VAL A 184 0.68 -4.58 21.19
CA VAL A 184 1.91 -5.12 21.82
C VAL A 184 1.91 -6.63 21.79
N ALA A 185 0.77 -7.23 22.08
CA ALA A 185 0.72 -8.65 22.27
C ALA A 185 0.32 -9.42 20.99
N ALA A 186 -0.05 -8.71 19.92
CA ALA A 186 -0.01 -9.20 18.55
C ALA A 186 1.43 -9.24 17.99
N LEU A 187 2.38 -8.53 18.61
CA LEU A 187 3.82 -8.63 18.35
C LEU A 187 4.51 -9.72 19.20
N LEU A 188 3.72 -10.58 19.84
CA LEU A 188 4.16 -11.78 20.55
C LEU A 188 3.49 -13.00 19.89
N PRO A 189 4.15 -14.18 19.89
CA PRO A 189 3.49 -15.43 19.48
C PRO A 189 2.15 -15.62 20.21
N PHE A 190 1.10 -15.99 19.49
CA PHE A 190 -0.25 -16.16 20.04
C PHE A 190 -0.31 -17.20 21.18
N GLY A 191 0.59 -18.17 21.17
CA GLY A 191 0.90 -19.10 22.25
C GLY A 191 1.05 -18.45 23.63
N MET A 192 1.65 -17.27 23.68
CA MET A 192 1.95 -16.54 24.91
C MET A 192 0.70 -16.01 25.61
N ARG A 193 -0.45 -15.93 24.90
CA ARG A 193 -1.74 -15.54 25.47
C ARG A 193 -2.16 -16.45 26.63
N THR A 194 -1.67 -17.68 26.67
CA THR A 194 -1.91 -18.64 27.78
C THR A 194 -1.27 -18.25 29.11
N ARG A 195 -0.32 -17.30 29.09
CA ARG A 195 0.41 -16.78 30.26
C ARG A 195 0.42 -15.26 30.35
N PHE A 196 -0.18 -14.58 29.37
CA PHE A 196 -0.25 -13.13 29.32
C PHE A 196 -1.29 -12.58 30.29
N SER A 197 -0.98 -11.44 30.90
CA SER A 197 -1.93 -10.64 31.66
C SER A 197 -1.63 -9.17 31.43
N ALA A 198 -2.68 -8.37 31.28
CA ALA A 198 -2.53 -6.95 31.07
C ALA A 198 -3.67 -6.15 31.69
N ALA A 199 -3.47 -4.87 31.94
CA ALA A 199 -4.53 -4.00 32.43
C ALA A 199 -4.43 -2.59 31.83
N THR A 200 -5.59 -2.00 31.53
CA THR A 200 -5.69 -0.60 31.07
C THR A 200 -5.43 0.40 32.20
N TRP A 201 -5.34 -0.08 33.44
CA TRP A 201 -4.85 0.63 34.60
C TRP A 201 -4.51 -0.38 35.72
N ALA A 202 -3.42 -0.14 36.44
CA ALA A 202 -3.10 -0.79 37.70
C ALA A 202 -2.32 0.16 38.62
N GLY A 203 -2.65 0.19 39.90
CA GLY A 203 -1.95 1.04 40.88
C GLY A 203 -0.52 0.57 41.10
N SER A 204 0.43 1.51 41.05
CA SER A 204 1.85 1.27 41.33
C SER A 204 2.13 0.66 42.71
N THR A 205 1.25 0.92 43.68
CA THR A 205 1.34 0.42 45.06
C THR A 205 0.52 -0.85 45.31
N ALA A 206 -0.31 -1.28 44.36
CA ALA A 206 -1.10 -2.49 44.50
C ALA A 206 -0.23 -3.73 44.30
N ASP A 207 -0.43 -4.76 45.11
CA ASP A 207 0.21 -6.06 44.88
C ASP A 207 -0.56 -6.82 43.80
N HIS A 208 -0.03 -6.86 42.57
CA HIS A 208 -0.68 -7.51 41.44
C HIS A 208 0.29 -8.31 40.57
N GLY A 209 -0.22 -9.40 39.99
CA GLY A 209 0.53 -10.26 39.07
C GLY A 209 0.54 -9.81 37.61
N ILE A 210 -0.02 -8.65 37.27
CA ILE A 210 -0.22 -8.19 35.89
C ILE A 210 1.14 -7.96 35.20
N ARG A 211 1.32 -8.54 34.00
CA ARG A 211 2.58 -8.46 33.23
C ARG A 211 2.75 -7.15 32.46
N LEU A 212 1.69 -6.62 31.87
CA LEU A 212 1.70 -5.33 31.17
C LEU A 212 0.60 -4.42 31.71
N SER A 213 0.95 -3.30 32.32
CA SER A 213 -0.05 -2.38 32.88
C SER A 213 0.26 -0.93 32.57
N PHE A 214 -0.79 -0.15 32.31
CA PHE A 214 -0.75 1.29 32.51
C PHE A 214 -0.78 1.57 34.01
N SER A 215 0.09 2.45 34.51
CA SER A 215 0.29 2.68 35.94
C SER A 215 0.37 4.17 36.26
N ASP A 216 -0.06 4.53 37.47
CA ASP A 216 0.02 5.90 38.02
C ASP A 216 1.41 6.25 38.57
N GLY A 217 2.35 5.31 38.51
CA GLY A 217 3.72 5.48 38.98
C GLY A 217 4.63 4.30 38.67
N PRO A 218 5.94 4.44 38.92
CA PRO A 218 6.91 3.37 38.72
C PRO A 218 6.80 2.26 39.76
N ARG A 219 7.26 1.07 39.39
CA ARG A 219 7.38 -0.08 40.29
C ARG A 219 8.83 -0.59 40.34
N GLY A 220 9.27 -1.04 41.51
CA GLY A 220 10.63 -1.56 41.70
C GLY A 220 10.90 -2.92 41.05
N ASP A 221 9.85 -3.66 40.72
CA ASP A 221 9.89 -5.03 40.19
C ASP A 221 9.49 -5.12 38.70
N ALA A 222 9.49 -3.99 37.99
CA ALA A 222 9.05 -3.88 36.60
C ALA A 222 9.97 -2.98 35.78
N HIS A 223 10.00 -3.22 34.46
CA HIS A 223 10.50 -2.26 33.50
C HIS A 223 9.53 -1.09 33.41
N ASN A 224 10.00 0.12 33.72
CA ASN A 224 9.18 1.32 33.74
C ASN A 224 9.39 2.12 32.45
N LEU A 225 8.37 2.20 31.62
CA LEU A 225 8.37 2.92 30.36
C LEU A 225 7.51 4.18 30.47
N HIS A 226 8.14 5.34 30.33
CA HIS A 226 7.47 6.63 30.33
C HIS A 226 6.92 6.96 28.94
N CYS A 227 5.61 7.19 28.84
CA CYS A 227 4.91 7.46 27.57
C CYS A 227 5.35 8.77 26.90
N ASP A 228 5.82 9.74 27.69
CA ASP A 228 6.29 11.07 27.29
C ASP A 228 7.79 11.13 26.95
N ARG A 229 8.55 10.05 27.21
CA ARG A 229 10.01 10.00 26.96
C ARG A 229 10.36 9.18 25.73
N GLU A 230 11.47 9.55 25.10
CA GLU A 230 12.07 8.80 23.99
C GLU A 230 12.68 7.47 24.49
N LEU A 231 12.62 6.43 23.65
CA LEU A 231 13.04 5.07 24.02
C LEU A 231 14.55 4.86 23.96
N ALA A 232 15.30 5.80 23.37
CA ALA A 232 16.73 5.67 23.08
C ALA A 232 17.62 5.56 24.33
N GLU A 233 17.09 5.90 25.51
CA GLU A 233 17.84 5.93 26.78
C GLU A 233 17.74 4.63 27.59
N ALA A 234 16.90 3.67 27.18
CA ALA A 234 16.66 2.44 27.94
C ALA A 234 17.56 1.29 27.47
N GLU A 235 18.46 0.82 28.36
CA GLU A 235 19.23 -0.40 28.12
C GLU A 235 18.32 -1.63 28.08
N LEU A 236 18.40 -2.38 26.98
CA LEU A 236 17.67 -3.64 26.80
C LEU A 236 18.55 -4.83 27.18
N PRO A 237 18.02 -5.80 27.96
CA PRO A 237 18.66 -7.10 28.11
C PRO A 237 18.87 -7.78 26.74
N GLU A 238 19.94 -8.56 26.60
CA GLU A 238 20.36 -9.17 25.32
C GLU A 238 19.23 -9.90 24.57
N GLY A 239 18.45 -10.73 25.28
CA GLY A 239 17.31 -11.44 24.69
C GLY A 239 16.20 -10.51 24.17
N ALA A 240 15.91 -9.43 24.89
CA ALA A 240 14.95 -8.41 24.46
C ALA A 240 15.49 -7.61 23.26
N ALA A 241 16.78 -7.26 23.27
CA ALA A 241 17.42 -6.59 22.14
C ALA A 241 17.36 -7.45 20.87
N ALA A 242 17.64 -8.75 20.98
CA ALA A 242 17.53 -9.70 19.86
C ALA A 242 16.10 -9.83 19.35
N TYR A 243 15.10 -9.87 20.24
CA TYR A 243 13.70 -9.91 19.86
C TYR A 243 13.24 -8.61 19.18
N LEU A 244 13.66 -7.45 19.69
CA LEU A 244 13.36 -6.16 19.07
C LEU A 244 13.96 -6.07 17.67
N GLU A 245 15.21 -6.50 17.51
CA GLU A 245 15.88 -6.50 16.22
C GLU A 245 15.18 -7.44 15.22
N LEU A 246 14.73 -8.61 15.68
CA LEU A 246 13.90 -9.51 14.87
C LEU A 246 12.62 -8.81 14.39
N LEU A 247 11.92 -8.06 15.25
CA LEU A 247 10.70 -7.32 14.87
C LEU A 247 10.98 -6.15 13.91
N ARG A 248 12.16 -5.52 14.00
CA ARG A 248 12.58 -4.43 13.11
C ARG A 248 13.00 -4.93 11.73
N GLN A 249 13.63 -6.10 11.67
CA GLN A 249 14.09 -6.73 10.43
C GLN A 249 13.00 -7.53 9.71
N ALA A 250 11.93 -7.90 10.41
CA ALA A 250 10.83 -8.65 9.82
C ALA A 250 10.07 -7.82 8.75
N ALA A 251 9.29 -8.53 7.92
CA ALA A 251 8.47 -7.94 6.87
C ALA A 251 7.48 -6.88 7.39
N GLU A 252 6.72 -6.26 6.48
CA GLU A 252 5.68 -5.26 6.80
C GLU A 252 4.84 -5.64 8.06
N PRO A 253 4.46 -4.67 8.91
CA PRO A 253 3.82 -4.93 10.21
C PRO A 253 2.60 -5.87 10.14
N GLU A 254 1.83 -5.78 9.06
CA GLU A 254 0.69 -6.67 8.81
C GLU A 254 1.11 -8.15 8.74
N THR A 255 2.21 -8.43 8.04
CA THR A 255 2.74 -9.79 7.90
C THR A 255 3.27 -10.32 9.22
N VAL A 256 3.93 -9.46 10.02
CA VAL A 256 4.42 -9.82 11.36
C VAL A 256 3.27 -10.24 12.26
N VAL A 257 2.22 -9.42 12.33
CA VAL A 257 1.01 -9.72 13.12
C VAL A 257 0.35 -11.01 12.67
N ALA A 258 0.19 -11.21 11.35
CA ALA A 258 -0.41 -12.42 10.80
C ALA A 258 0.32 -13.70 11.23
N ARG A 259 1.66 -13.68 11.22
CA ARG A 259 2.49 -14.85 11.53
C ARG A 259 2.56 -15.16 13.00
N LEU A 260 2.75 -14.13 13.82
CA LEU A 260 2.76 -14.31 15.26
C LEU A 260 1.38 -14.74 15.76
N ALA A 261 0.29 -14.31 15.10
CA ALA A 261 -1.05 -14.83 15.34
C ALA A 261 -1.18 -16.34 15.05
N ALA A 262 -0.48 -16.86 14.04
CA ALA A 262 -0.49 -18.28 13.68
C ALA A 262 0.37 -19.17 14.61
N ALA A 263 1.27 -18.59 15.40
CA ALA A 263 2.10 -19.31 16.37
C ALA A 263 1.30 -19.59 17.66
N VAL A 264 0.38 -20.55 17.59
CA VAL A 264 -0.64 -20.85 18.63
C VAL A 264 -0.20 -21.84 19.70
N GLU A 265 0.98 -22.45 19.58
CA GLU A 265 1.46 -23.40 20.57
C GLU A 265 1.72 -22.71 21.91
N PRO A 266 1.18 -23.18 23.06
CA PRO A 266 1.33 -22.53 24.34
C PRO A 266 2.80 -22.25 24.72
N LEU A 267 3.11 -21.00 25.04
CA LEU A 267 4.46 -20.53 25.37
C LEU A 267 4.49 -19.81 26.73
N SER A 268 5.56 -20.03 27.50
CA SER A 268 5.78 -19.32 28.76
C SER A 268 6.71 -18.11 28.58
N PHE A 269 6.59 -17.15 29.48
CA PHE A 269 7.49 -16.02 29.61
C PHE A 269 8.76 -16.35 30.40
N ASP A 270 8.83 -17.55 30.98
CA ASP A 270 9.94 -17.97 31.85
C ASP A 270 11.15 -18.51 31.06
N ASP A 271 10.99 -18.69 29.74
CA ASP A 271 12.05 -19.12 28.82
C ASP A 271 12.16 -18.15 27.63
N PRO A 272 12.92 -17.05 27.78
CA PRO A 272 13.11 -16.06 26.74
C PRO A 272 13.70 -16.64 25.44
N ALA A 273 14.53 -17.68 25.54
CA ALA A 273 15.17 -18.30 24.39
C ALA A 273 14.14 -19.04 23.52
N LEU A 274 13.24 -19.80 24.15
CA LEU A 274 12.15 -20.50 23.47
C LEU A 274 11.17 -19.51 22.80
N VAL A 275 10.90 -18.37 23.44
CA VAL A 275 10.07 -17.30 22.85
C VAL A 275 10.72 -16.74 21.59
N LEU A 276 12.01 -16.44 21.66
CA LEU A 276 12.76 -15.94 20.51
C LEU A 276 12.81 -16.98 19.38
N GLU A 277 13.03 -18.25 19.69
CA GLU A 277 13.04 -19.34 18.71
C GLU A 277 11.68 -19.49 18.03
N ALA A 278 10.58 -19.49 18.79
CA ALA A 278 9.23 -19.57 18.24
C ALA A 278 8.90 -18.39 17.32
N ALA A 279 9.26 -17.17 17.73
CA ALA A 279 9.09 -15.98 16.89
C ALA A 279 9.98 -16.02 15.64
N GLN A 280 11.23 -16.47 15.76
CA GLN A 280 12.11 -16.67 14.61
C GLN A 280 11.54 -17.70 13.65
N SER A 281 11.05 -18.84 14.13
CA SER A 281 10.44 -19.87 13.31
C SER A 281 9.21 -19.33 12.55
N ALA A 282 8.31 -18.66 13.28
CA ALA A 282 7.11 -18.04 12.71
C ALA A 282 7.46 -16.97 11.65
N LEU A 283 8.47 -16.14 11.90
CA LEU A 283 8.85 -15.04 11.01
C LEU A 283 9.78 -15.49 9.85
N ARG A 284 10.63 -16.51 10.05
CA ARG A 284 11.56 -17.05 9.04
C ARG A 284 10.96 -18.05 8.08
N GLY A 285 9.80 -18.67 8.40
CA GLY A 285 9.12 -19.61 7.50
C GLY A 285 8.96 -19.11 6.07
N ASP A 286 8.85 -17.79 5.89
CA ASP A 286 8.79 -17.14 4.58
C ASP A 286 10.14 -16.59 4.07
N ALA A 287 11.12 -16.31 4.93
CA ALA A 287 12.46 -15.98 4.44
C ALA A 287 13.02 -17.17 3.62
N ALA A 288 12.81 -18.40 4.11
CA ALA A 288 13.18 -19.61 3.39
C ALA A 288 12.28 -19.90 2.16
N ALA A 289 10.99 -19.57 2.20
CA ALA A 289 10.09 -19.72 1.05
C ALA A 289 10.41 -18.69 -0.04
N ARG A 290 10.52 -17.41 0.31
CA ARG A 290 10.98 -16.34 -0.59
C ARG A 290 12.38 -16.61 -1.11
N GLN A 291 13.30 -17.13 -0.30
CA GLN A 291 14.64 -17.50 -0.77
C GLN A 291 14.57 -18.64 -1.80
N ARG A 292 13.68 -19.62 -1.60
CA ARG A 292 13.43 -20.69 -2.59
C ARG A 292 12.85 -20.14 -3.88
N VAL A 293 11.82 -19.29 -3.82
CA VAL A 293 11.22 -18.64 -5.00
C VAL A 293 12.25 -17.80 -5.74
N SER A 294 13.06 -17.01 -5.02
CA SER A 294 14.12 -16.22 -5.64
C SER A 294 15.18 -17.11 -6.31
N ALA A 295 15.62 -18.17 -5.64
CA ALA A 295 16.59 -19.10 -6.21
C ALA A 295 16.03 -19.81 -7.45
N GLU A 296 14.73 -20.14 -7.45
CA GLU A 296 14.04 -20.70 -8.60
C GLU A 296 13.98 -19.70 -9.77
N VAL A 297 13.64 -18.43 -9.52
CA VAL A 297 13.68 -17.37 -10.55
C VAL A 297 15.08 -17.17 -11.10
N ASP A 298 16.10 -17.15 -10.24
CA ASP A 298 17.49 -17.02 -10.69
C ASP A 298 17.91 -18.20 -11.59
N ALA A 299 17.55 -19.42 -11.21
CA ALA A 299 17.82 -20.62 -12.00
C ALA A 299 17.08 -20.55 -13.35
N LEU A 300 15.78 -20.23 -13.34
CA LEU A 300 14.97 -20.10 -14.55
C LEU A 300 15.47 -19.00 -15.49
N LEU A 301 15.85 -17.83 -14.97
CA LEU A 301 16.42 -16.74 -15.79
C LEU A 301 17.75 -17.16 -16.41
N THR A 302 18.59 -17.88 -15.65
CA THR A 302 19.87 -18.40 -16.14
C THR A 302 19.67 -19.46 -17.22
N GLU A 303 18.80 -20.45 -16.98
CA GLU A 303 18.43 -21.49 -17.96
C GLU A 303 17.82 -20.88 -19.23
N THR A 304 16.98 -19.86 -19.08
CA THR A 304 16.38 -19.14 -20.21
C THR A 304 17.44 -18.39 -21.01
N ALA A 305 18.38 -17.73 -20.35
CA ALA A 305 19.51 -17.07 -21.01
C ALA A 305 20.40 -18.08 -21.76
N ASP A 306 20.71 -19.22 -21.15
CA ASP A 306 21.48 -20.28 -21.78
C ASP A 306 20.74 -20.85 -23.01
N ALA A 307 19.43 -21.12 -22.91
CA ALA A 307 18.63 -21.59 -24.03
C ALA A 307 18.60 -20.56 -25.19
N LEU A 308 18.53 -19.26 -24.88
CA LEU A 308 18.62 -18.19 -25.88
C LEU A 308 19.99 -18.14 -26.58
N ASP A 309 21.07 -18.33 -25.81
CA ASP A 309 22.43 -18.28 -26.34
C ASP A 309 22.77 -19.49 -27.22
N HIS A 310 22.19 -20.66 -26.93
CA HIS A 310 22.37 -21.89 -27.71
C HIS A 310 21.30 -22.10 -28.79
N GLY A 311 20.32 -21.19 -28.94
CA GLY A 311 19.28 -21.29 -29.96
C GLY A 311 18.26 -22.43 -29.74
N GLN A 312 18.01 -22.82 -28.49
CA GLN A 312 17.15 -23.95 -28.14
C GLN A 312 15.67 -23.56 -28.06
N GLY A 313 15.06 -23.25 -29.20
CA GLY A 313 13.66 -22.81 -29.30
C GLY A 313 12.64 -23.69 -28.57
N GLY A 314 12.76 -25.02 -28.70
CA GLY A 314 11.81 -25.96 -28.06
C GLY A 314 11.89 -26.01 -26.53
N LEU A 315 13.02 -25.61 -25.93
CA LEU A 315 13.15 -25.53 -24.46
C LEU A 315 12.60 -24.19 -23.93
N LEU A 316 12.62 -23.14 -24.74
CA LEU A 316 12.19 -21.80 -24.33
C LEU A 316 10.71 -21.74 -23.97
N GLU A 317 9.83 -22.42 -24.70
CA GLU A 317 8.40 -22.43 -24.37
C GLU A 317 8.14 -22.97 -22.96
N LEU A 318 8.78 -24.08 -22.60
CA LEU A 318 8.67 -24.69 -21.27
C LEU A 318 9.22 -23.75 -20.17
N LEU A 319 10.35 -23.09 -20.42
CA LEU A 319 10.95 -22.17 -19.46
C LEU A 319 10.11 -20.90 -19.26
N VAL A 320 9.52 -20.38 -20.34
CA VAL A 320 8.59 -19.24 -20.29
C VAL A 320 7.35 -19.58 -19.48
N GLU A 321 6.73 -20.74 -19.70
CA GLU A 321 5.58 -21.19 -18.90
C GLU A 321 5.93 -21.31 -17.40
N ARG A 322 7.12 -21.82 -17.08
CA ARG A 322 7.58 -21.92 -15.69
C ARG A 322 7.81 -20.54 -15.08
N LEU A 323 8.40 -19.59 -15.80
CA LEU A 323 8.57 -18.20 -15.35
C LEU A 323 7.22 -17.49 -15.14
N GLU A 324 6.26 -17.69 -16.06
CA GLU A 324 4.90 -17.12 -15.95
C GLU A 324 4.15 -17.63 -14.71
N ALA A 325 4.43 -18.87 -14.28
CA ALA A 325 3.82 -19.47 -13.10
C ALA A 325 4.37 -18.92 -11.76
N VAL A 326 5.51 -18.20 -11.77
CA VAL A 326 6.09 -17.65 -10.54
C VAL A 326 5.36 -16.36 -10.10
N PRO A 327 4.88 -16.26 -8.85
CA PRO A 327 4.26 -15.05 -8.33
C PRO A 327 5.29 -13.91 -8.12
N ALA A 328 5.30 -12.93 -9.02
CA ALA A 328 6.24 -11.80 -8.99
C ALA A 328 6.01 -10.78 -7.84
N THR A 329 4.89 -10.87 -7.13
CA THR A 329 4.53 -9.96 -6.02
C THR A 329 5.37 -10.16 -4.76
N GLU A 330 6.12 -11.26 -4.65
CA GLU A 330 6.85 -11.64 -3.44
C GLU A 330 8.35 -11.27 -3.45
N LEU A 331 8.85 -10.66 -4.54
CA LEU A 331 10.27 -10.33 -4.70
C LEU A 331 10.59 -8.92 -4.18
N ASP A 332 11.56 -8.83 -3.26
CA ASP A 332 12.11 -7.56 -2.75
C ASP A 332 12.93 -6.78 -3.80
N MET A 333 13.23 -5.51 -3.49
CA MET A 333 13.97 -4.60 -4.38
C MET A 333 15.41 -5.06 -4.69
N GLY A 334 16.09 -5.71 -3.74
CA GLY A 334 17.48 -6.16 -3.93
C GLY A 334 17.58 -7.32 -4.93
N ARG A 335 16.60 -8.23 -4.89
CA ARG A 335 16.50 -9.36 -5.82
C ARG A 335 16.13 -8.91 -7.23
N ARG A 336 15.20 -7.96 -7.35
CA ARG A 336 14.85 -7.32 -8.62
C ARG A 336 16.08 -6.72 -9.31
N ALA A 337 16.91 -5.98 -8.56
CA ALA A 337 18.15 -5.41 -9.10
C ALA A 337 19.13 -6.48 -9.62
N ARG A 338 19.18 -7.65 -8.98
CA ARG A 338 19.99 -8.79 -9.47
C ARG A 338 19.41 -9.35 -10.77
N HIS A 339 18.10 -9.59 -10.84
CA HIS A 339 17.46 -10.09 -12.06
C HIS A 339 17.62 -9.13 -13.23
N GLN A 340 17.46 -7.82 -12.99
CA GLN A 340 17.72 -6.76 -13.99
C GLN A 340 19.14 -6.86 -14.54
N ARG A 341 20.14 -7.05 -13.66
CA ARG A 341 21.53 -7.22 -14.07
C ARG A 341 21.72 -8.45 -14.95
N THR A 342 21.16 -9.60 -14.56
CA THR A 342 21.21 -10.82 -15.38
C THR A 342 20.61 -10.63 -16.77
N ILE A 343 19.44 -9.98 -16.85
CA ILE A 343 18.73 -9.69 -18.10
C ILE A 343 19.58 -8.81 -19.02
N ALA A 344 20.19 -7.76 -18.45
CA ALA A 344 21.03 -6.81 -19.18
C ALA A 344 22.34 -7.47 -19.66
N GLU A 345 23.06 -8.16 -18.77
CA GLU A 345 24.34 -8.82 -19.06
C GLU A 345 24.20 -9.91 -20.12
N ARG A 346 23.13 -10.71 -20.03
CA ARG A 346 22.84 -11.80 -20.98
C ARG A 346 22.04 -11.34 -22.21
N ARG A 347 21.79 -10.04 -22.34
CA ARG A 347 21.08 -9.44 -23.50
C ARG A 347 19.77 -10.16 -23.82
N MET A 348 19.01 -10.51 -22.80
CA MET A 348 17.79 -11.33 -22.96
C MET A 348 16.68 -10.59 -23.72
N LEU A 349 16.70 -9.25 -23.71
CA LEU A 349 15.73 -8.40 -24.42
C LEU A 349 16.15 -8.04 -25.86
N SER A 350 17.31 -8.51 -26.33
CA SER A 350 17.77 -8.22 -27.69
C SER A 350 16.95 -8.96 -28.75
N PRO A 351 16.82 -8.43 -29.98
CA PRO A 351 16.08 -9.08 -31.05
C PRO A 351 16.67 -10.45 -31.40
N ARG A 352 15.83 -11.47 -31.56
CA ARG A 352 16.23 -12.84 -31.93
C ARG A 352 15.48 -13.26 -33.20
N PRO A 353 16.07 -13.14 -34.40
CA PRO A 353 15.38 -13.40 -35.67
C PRO A 353 14.85 -14.83 -35.83
N ALA A 354 15.41 -15.79 -35.09
CA ALA A 354 15.02 -17.20 -35.14
C ALA A 354 13.79 -17.52 -34.26
N LEU A 355 13.34 -16.58 -33.40
CA LEU A 355 12.19 -16.78 -32.53
C LEU A 355 10.91 -16.21 -33.17
N PRO A 356 9.80 -16.98 -33.21
CA PRO A 356 8.50 -16.45 -33.58
C PRO A 356 8.10 -15.28 -32.68
N ASP A 357 7.47 -14.26 -33.26
CA ASP A 357 7.11 -13.03 -32.54
C ASP A 357 6.23 -13.28 -31.31
N GLU A 358 5.30 -14.22 -31.39
CA GLU A 358 4.41 -14.57 -30.28
C GLU A 358 5.18 -15.12 -29.06
N ILE A 359 6.17 -15.98 -29.32
CA ILE A 359 7.03 -16.55 -28.28
C ILE A 359 7.96 -15.46 -27.72
N ALA A 360 8.49 -14.58 -28.58
CA ALA A 360 9.32 -13.46 -28.15
C ALA A 360 8.56 -12.49 -27.22
N VAL A 361 7.30 -12.17 -27.54
CA VAL A 361 6.44 -11.33 -26.68
C VAL A 361 6.26 -11.97 -25.30
N ARG A 362 5.85 -13.24 -25.24
CA ARG A 362 5.66 -13.96 -23.98
C ARG A 362 6.96 -14.05 -23.16
N LEU A 363 8.07 -14.39 -23.82
CA LEU A 363 9.38 -14.42 -23.21
C LEU A 363 9.74 -13.09 -22.55
N TYR A 364 9.59 -11.97 -23.28
CA TYR A 364 9.91 -10.66 -22.72
C TYR A 364 9.01 -10.33 -21.53
N GLN A 365 7.71 -10.63 -21.57
CA GLN A 365 6.82 -10.42 -20.43
C GLN A 365 7.22 -11.27 -19.21
N ALA A 366 7.50 -12.56 -19.43
CA ALA A 366 7.88 -13.50 -18.39
C ALA A 366 9.20 -13.12 -17.69
N VAL A 367 10.14 -12.53 -18.44
CA VAL A 367 11.44 -12.08 -17.93
C VAL A 367 11.35 -10.68 -17.28
N LEU A 368 10.56 -9.77 -17.83
CA LEU A 368 10.41 -8.41 -17.29
C LEU A 368 9.65 -8.40 -15.96
N ARG A 369 8.62 -9.23 -15.80
CA ARG A 369 7.76 -9.26 -14.61
C ARG A 369 8.53 -9.49 -13.29
N PRO A 370 9.41 -10.50 -13.14
CA PRO A 370 10.18 -10.69 -11.91
C PRO A 370 11.24 -9.60 -11.67
N ALA A 371 11.71 -8.93 -12.73
CA ALA A 371 12.77 -7.93 -12.63
C ALA A 371 12.25 -6.50 -12.38
N TYR A 372 11.11 -6.14 -12.95
CA TYR A 372 10.55 -4.79 -12.93
C TYR A 372 9.22 -4.69 -12.18
N GLY A 373 8.64 -5.84 -11.80
CA GLY A 373 7.38 -5.92 -11.07
C GLY A 373 6.17 -6.20 -11.97
N PRO A 374 4.98 -6.32 -11.37
CA PRO A 374 3.76 -6.69 -12.09
C PRO A 374 3.17 -5.56 -12.94
N ALA A 375 3.58 -4.30 -12.71
CA ALA A 375 3.13 -3.14 -13.45
C ALA A 375 4.32 -2.25 -13.84
N LEU A 376 4.28 -1.69 -15.05
CA LEU A 376 5.29 -0.76 -15.55
C LEU A 376 5.05 0.65 -15.02
N THR A 377 6.13 1.25 -14.58
CA THR A 377 6.22 2.69 -14.29
C THR A 377 6.95 3.42 -15.41
N LEU A 378 6.82 4.74 -15.48
CA LEU A 378 7.56 5.55 -16.45
C LEU A 378 9.09 5.40 -16.27
N ALA A 379 9.56 5.33 -15.04
CA ALA A 379 10.99 5.14 -14.74
C ALA A 379 11.49 3.79 -15.25
N THR A 380 10.74 2.71 -15.03
CA THR A 380 11.12 1.37 -15.50
C THR A 380 11.04 1.25 -17.02
N ALA A 381 10.04 1.88 -17.66
CA ALA A 381 9.96 1.90 -19.12
C ALA A 381 11.18 2.61 -19.74
N ARG A 382 11.57 3.76 -19.19
CA ARG A 382 12.78 4.49 -19.62
C ARG A 382 14.06 3.71 -19.39
N ASP A 383 14.17 3.01 -18.27
CA ASP A 383 15.33 2.16 -18.00
C ASP A 383 15.45 1.05 -19.06
N ILE A 384 14.37 0.29 -19.28
CA ILE A 384 14.35 -0.80 -20.27
C ILE A 384 14.68 -0.26 -21.67
N LEU A 385 14.00 0.81 -22.10
CA LEU A 385 14.17 1.39 -23.43
C LEU A 385 15.53 2.07 -23.59
N GLY A 386 16.07 2.69 -22.54
CA GLY A 386 17.39 3.32 -22.55
C GLY A 386 18.54 2.33 -22.77
N THR A 387 18.34 1.05 -22.43
CA THR A 387 19.33 0.00 -22.74
C THR A 387 19.28 -0.50 -24.19
N GLN A 388 18.24 -0.16 -24.95
CA GLN A 388 18.03 -0.61 -26.33
C GLN A 388 17.97 0.59 -27.29
N TRP A 389 18.98 0.74 -28.16
CA TRP A 389 19.00 1.85 -29.13
C TRP A 389 17.84 1.79 -30.13
N SER A 390 17.28 0.59 -30.35
CA SER A 390 16.09 0.35 -31.18
C SER A 390 15.38 -0.92 -30.69
N PRO A 391 14.36 -0.82 -29.82
CA PRO A 391 13.61 -1.99 -29.35
C PRO A 391 12.96 -2.74 -30.52
N SER A 392 12.94 -4.07 -30.43
CA SER A 392 12.23 -4.90 -31.39
C SER A 392 10.72 -4.68 -31.30
N THR A 393 9.99 -4.94 -32.39
CA THR A 393 8.52 -4.86 -32.40
C THR A 393 7.90 -5.76 -31.32
N SER A 394 8.47 -6.96 -31.11
CA SER A 394 8.02 -7.91 -30.09
C SER A 394 8.29 -7.38 -28.66
N LEU A 395 9.38 -6.63 -28.43
CA LEU A 395 9.63 -5.98 -27.13
C LEU A 395 8.67 -4.81 -26.89
N THR A 396 8.43 -3.96 -27.90
CA THR A 396 7.44 -2.89 -27.81
C THR A 396 6.05 -3.45 -27.48
N GLU A 397 5.62 -4.51 -28.17
CA GLU A 397 4.34 -5.18 -27.91
C GLU A 397 4.28 -5.81 -26.51
N ALA A 398 5.36 -6.45 -26.04
CA ALA A 398 5.44 -6.99 -24.69
C ALA A 398 5.26 -5.90 -23.61
N LEU A 399 5.93 -4.75 -23.78
CA LEU A 399 5.81 -3.62 -22.86
C LEU A 399 4.40 -3.03 -22.85
N LEU A 400 3.75 -2.89 -24.02
CA LEU A 400 2.38 -2.38 -24.12
C LEU A 400 1.35 -3.30 -23.46
N ARG A 401 1.60 -4.62 -23.42
CA ARG A 401 0.72 -5.59 -22.77
C ARG A 401 0.93 -5.69 -21.25
N MET A 402 1.98 -5.08 -20.69
CA MET A 402 2.15 -5.05 -19.24
C MET A 402 1.20 -4.02 -18.61
N PRO A 403 0.61 -4.32 -17.43
CA PRO A 403 -0.21 -3.35 -16.70
C PRO A 403 0.56 -2.05 -16.43
N HIS A 404 -0.10 -0.91 -16.53
CA HIS A 404 0.47 0.41 -16.24
C HIS A 404 -0.66 1.38 -15.86
N ASP A 405 -0.39 2.25 -14.89
CA ASP A 405 -1.35 3.26 -14.42
C ASP A 405 -1.05 4.67 -14.96
N ASP A 406 0.11 4.85 -15.60
CA ASP A 406 0.59 6.13 -16.10
C ASP A 406 0.60 6.12 -17.64
N PRO A 407 -0.23 6.91 -18.32
CA PRO A 407 -0.32 6.93 -19.78
C PRO A 407 0.97 7.40 -20.46
N ARG A 408 1.85 8.09 -19.74
CA ARG A 408 3.17 8.47 -20.26
C ARG A 408 4.04 7.25 -20.56
N VAL A 409 3.81 6.12 -19.89
CA VAL A 409 4.50 4.85 -20.18
C VAL A 409 4.25 4.44 -21.63
N VAL A 410 3.00 4.49 -22.06
CA VAL A 410 2.56 4.08 -23.40
C VAL A 410 3.14 5.00 -24.48
N LEU A 411 3.18 6.31 -24.23
CA LEU A 411 3.85 7.26 -25.12
C LEU A 411 5.36 7.03 -25.20
N GLU A 412 6.01 6.79 -24.06
CA GLU A 412 7.44 6.54 -23.99
C GLU A 412 7.82 5.30 -24.81
N ILE A 413 7.01 4.23 -24.71
CA ILE A 413 7.13 3.02 -25.53
C ILE A 413 6.91 3.34 -27.02
N GLY A 414 5.89 4.13 -27.34
CA GLY A 414 5.58 4.54 -28.72
C GLY A 414 6.72 5.35 -29.38
N ARG A 415 7.41 6.22 -28.64
CA ARG A 415 8.53 7.05 -29.13
C ARG A 415 9.75 6.23 -29.49
N HIS A 416 10.02 5.16 -28.74
CA HIS A 416 11.18 4.30 -28.96
C HIS A 416 10.87 3.16 -29.95
N GLY A 417 9.60 2.90 -30.26
CA GLY A 417 9.20 1.90 -31.25
C GLY A 417 9.56 2.27 -32.69
N ALA A 418 9.02 1.51 -33.65
CA ALA A 418 9.18 1.77 -35.08
C ALA A 418 8.69 3.18 -35.47
N PRO A 419 9.15 3.78 -36.60
CA PRO A 419 8.65 5.06 -37.09
C PRO A 419 7.11 5.09 -37.12
N GLY A 420 6.52 6.11 -36.48
CA GLY A 420 5.06 6.20 -36.30
C GLY A 420 4.49 5.41 -35.12
N GLY A 421 5.33 4.86 -34.23
CA GLY A 421 4.91 4.10 -33.05
C GLY A 421 3.97 4.87 -32.13
N THR A 422 4.28 6.15 -31.85
CA THR A 422 3.38 7.04 -31.11
C THR A 422 2.02 7.19 -31.78
N ALA A 423 1.97 7.35 -33.11
CA ALA A 423 0.71 7.48 -33.84
C ALA A 423 -0.11 6.18 -33.75
N ARG A 424 0.50 5.01 -33.90
CA ARG A 424 -0.18 3.71 -33.76
C ARG A 424 -0.72 3.47 -32.35
N VAL A 425 0.03 3.91 -31.35
CA VAL A 425 -0.38 3.82 -29.94
C VAL A 425 -1.59 4.71 -29.69
N LEU A 426 -1.53 5.95 -30.18
CA LEU A 426 -2.62 6.90 -30.11
C LEU A 426 -3.85 6.37 -30.86
N ASP A 427 -3.70 5.87 -32.09
CA ASP A 427 -4.76 5.29 -32.94
C ASP A 427 -5.56 4.18 -32.23
N LYS A 428 -4.92 3.39 -31.37
CA LYS A 428 -5.57 2.29 -30.63
C LYS A 428 -6.35 2.75 -29.40
N ALA A 429 -6.01 3.90 -28.82
CA ALA A 429 -6.68 4.42 -27.63
C ALA A 429 -8.09 4.94 -27.98
N SER A 430 -9.07 4.73 -27.11
CA SER A 430 -10.40 5.32 -27.30
C SER A 430 -10.35 6.85 -27.07
N PRO A 431 -11.32 7.63 -27.60
CA PRO A 431 -11.41 9.05 -27.27
C PRO A 431 -11.50 9.32 -25.76
N GLU A 432 -12.17 8.44 -25.00
CA GLU A 432 -12.27 8.50 -23.54
C GLU A 432 -10.90 8.34 -22.87
N ASP A 433 -10.14 7.32 -23.27
CA ASP A 433 -8.78 7.09 -22.76
C ASP A 433 -7.89 8.29 -23.03
N LEU A 434 -7.90 8.81 -24.27
CA LEU A 434 -7.08 9.96 -24.67
C LEU A 434 -7.39 11.20 -23.82
N VAL A 435 -8.67 11.51 -23.63
CA VAL A 435 -9.09 12.62 -22.76
C VAL A 435 -8.68 12.35 -21.31
N GLY A 436 -8.84 11.13 -20.81
CA GLY A 436 -8.37 10.71 -19.49
C GLY A 436 -6.86 10.91 -19.32
N TRP A 437 -6.06 10.62 -20.36
CA TRP A 437 -4.61 10.82 -20.35
C TRP A 437 -4.24 12.30 -20.28
N ALA A 438 -4.93 13.17 -21.01
CA ALA A 438 -4.71 14.62 -20.92
C ALA A 438 -5.07 15.19 -19.55
N CYS A 439 -6.08 14.60 -18.88
CA CYS A 439 -6.50 14.97 -17.53
C CYS A 439 -5.59 14.42 -16.41
N PHE A 440 -4.57 13.62 -16.74
CA PHE A 440 -3.65 13.05 -15.75
C PHE A 440 -2.91 14.14 -14.96
N THR A 441 -2.76 13.96 -13.65
CA THR A 441 -2.19 14.95 -12.73
C THR A 441 -0.82 14.51 -12.20
N PRO A 442 0.23 15.36 -12.25
CA PRO A 442 0.25 16.71 -12.82
C PRO A 442 0.14 16.69 -14.36
N PRO A 443 -0.48 17.69 -14.98
CA PRO A 443 -0.64 17.71 -16.43
C PRO A 443 0.72 17.86 -17.11
N ASP A 444 0.95 17.00 -18.10
CA ASP A 444 2.14 17.01 -18.93
C ASP A 444 1.84 17.73 -20.25
N ARG A 445 2.63 18.76 -20.55
CA ARG A 445 2.37 19.61 -21.72
C ARG A 445 2.45 18.84 -23.03
N GLU A 446 3.42 17.95 -23.16
CA GLU A 446 3.66 17.21 -24.39
C GLU A 446 2.54 16.18 -24.63
N LEU A 447 2.12 15.47 -23.58
CA LEU A 447 0.97 14.56 -23.62
C LEU A 447 -0.32 15.29 -24.01
N VAL A 448 -0.58 16.45 -23.41
CA VAL A 448 -1.76 17.26 -23.73
C VAL A 448 -1.73 17.74 -25.18
N GLU A 449 -0.58 18.18 -25.68
CA GLU A 449 -0.43 18.59 -27.09
C GLU A 449 -0.71 17.41 -28.05
N LEU A 450 -0.12 16.25 -27.79
CA LEU A 450 -0.32 15.03 -28.59
C LEU A 450 -1.78 14.56 -28.60
N VAL A 451 -2.43 14.53 -27.42
CA VAL A 451 -3.85 14.16 -27.31
C VAL A 451 -4.73 15.15 -28.07
N CYS A 452 -4.49 16.45 -27.94
CA CYS A 452 -5.28 17.45 -28.65
C CYS A 452 -5.14 17.32 -30.18
N GLU A 453 -3.94 17.07 -30.68
CA GLU A 453 -3.69 16.87 -32.11
C GLU A 453 -4.36 15.61 -32.63
N GLU A 454 -4.30 14.52 -31.86
CA GLU A 454 -4.91 13.25 -32.22
C GLU A 454 -6.44 13.32 -32.23
N LEU A 455 -7.06 13.87 -31.18
CA LEU A 455 -8.51 14.08 -31.14
C LEU A 455 -8.98 14.99 -32.28
N ALA A 456 -8.21 16.04 -32.59
CA ALA A 456 -8.50 16.92 -33.71
C ALA A 456 -8.40 16.20 -35.08
N ARG A 457 -7.44 15.28 -35.22
CA ARG A 457 -7.26 14.48 -36.44
C ARG A 457 -8.41 13.51 -36.66
N ARG A 458 -8.90 12.84 -35.60
CA ARG A 458 -10.00 11.86 -35.69
C ARG A 458 -11.32 12.47 -36.14
N GLY A 459 -11.65 13.65 -35.63
CA GLY A 459 -12.88 14.36 -36.00
C GLY A 459 -12.81 15.12 -37.34
N GLY A 460 -11.69 15.04 -38.06
CA GLY A 460 -11.42 15.80 -39.27
C GLY A 460 -12.24 15.34 -40.47
N SER A 461 -13.52 15.73 -40.55
CA SER A 461 -14.34 15.93 -41.78
C SER A 461 -15.86 15.99 -41.54
N GLY A 462 -16.35 15.62 -40.35
CA GLY A 462 -17.81 15.56 -40.12
C GLY A 462 -18.28 15.56 -38.66
N GLY A 463 -17.37 15.80 -37.71
CA GLY A 463 -17.68 15.64 -36.29
C GLY A 463 -17.61 14.19 -35.85
N ASP A 464 -17.35 13.97 -34.58
CA ASP A 464 -17.28 12.65 -33.96
C ASP A 464 -17.99 12.70 -32.60
N ALA A 465 -19.12 11.98 -32.51
CA ALA A 465 -19.96 11.96 -31.32
C ALA A 465 -19.25 11.31 -30.12
N GLU A 466 -18.33 10.38 -30.33
CA GLU A 466 -17.55 9.76 -29.26
C GLU A 466 -16.54 10.76 -28.69
N VAL A 467 -15.87 11.51 -29.57
CA VAL A 467 -14.98 12.62 -29.16
C VAL A 467 -15.77 13.70 -28.43
N ALA A 468 -16.97 14.03 -28.90
CA ALA A 468 -17.85 15.01 -28.25
C ALA A 468 -18.25 14.56 -26.83
N GLY A 469 -18.61 13.29 -26.67
CA GLY A 469 -18.96 12.69 -25.37
C GLY A 469 -17.78 12.72 -24.40
N ALA A 470 -16.63 12.20 -24.80
CA ALA A 470 -15.43 12.16 -23.97
C ALA A 470 -14.97 13.57 -23.55
N LEU A 471 -14.96 14.52 -24.48
CA LEU A 471 -14.62 15.92 -24.16
C LEU A 471 -15.62 16.53 -23.17
N HIS A 472 -16.93 16.29 -23.36
CA HIS A 472 -17.96 16.85 -22.48
C HIS A 472 -17.75 16.45 -21.00
N GLU A 473 -17.51 15.17 -20.74
CA GLU A 473 -17.31 14.63 -19.39
C GLU A 473 -16.11 15.26 -18.67
N CYS A 474 -15.08 15.66 -19.43
CA CYS A 474 -13.89 16.30 -18.90
C CYS A 474 -13.88 17.83 -19.02
N GLY A 475 -15.03 18.46 -19.34
CA GLY A 475 -15.13 19.91 -19.50
C GLY A 475 -14.30 20.46 -20.67
N TYR A 476 -14.30 19.73 -21.78
CA TYR A 476 -13.62 20.03 -23.05
C TYR A 476 -12.12 20.28 -22.90
N LEU A 477 -11.49 19.68 -21.89
CA LEU A 477 -10.09 19.89 -21.50
C LEU A 477 -9.75 21.35 -21.16
N ALA A 478 -10.74 22.24 -21.00
CA ALA A 478 -10.51 23.66 -20.73
C ALA A 478 -9.71 23.91 -19.42
N PRO A 479 -9.95 23.19 -18.30
CA PRO A 479 -9.14 23.35 -17.10
C PRO A 479 -7.68 22.97 -17.31
N VAL A 480 -7.44 21.84 -17.98
CA VAL A 480 -6.10 21.31 -18.26
C VAL A 480 -5.34 22.26 -19.19
N LEU A 481 -5.98 22.73 -20.27
CA LEU A 481 -5.37 23.69 -21.19
C LEU A 481 -5.07 25.03 -20.51
N ALA A 482 -5.94 25.50 -19.60
CA ALA A 482 -5.68 26.70 -18.82
C ALA A 482 -4.46 26.56 -17.90
N GLN A 483 -4.24 25.36 -17.34
CA GLN A 483 -3.10 25.05 -16.48
C GLN A 483 -1.79 24.92 -17.28
N VAL A 484 -1.80 24.15 -18.37
CA VAL A 484 -0.61 23.87 -19.20
C VAL A 484 -0.17 25.10 -19.99
N PHE A 485 -1.12 25.84 -20.56
CA PHE A 485 -0.85 27.02 -21.40
C PHE A 485 -1.12 28.31 -20.64
N ARG A 486 -0.61 28.40 -19.40
CA ARG A 486 -0.81 29.58 -18.55
C ARG A 486 -0.34 30.84 -19.28
N HIS A 487 -1.19 31.86 -19.29
CA HIS A 487 -0.96 33.15 -19.98
C HIS A 487 -0.92 33.10 -21.52
N ARG A 488 -1.14 31.94 -22.16
CA ARG A 488 -1.22 31.82 -23.62
C ARG A 488 -2.66 31.65 -24.07
N HIS A 489 -3.47 32.70 -23.90
CA HIS A 489 -4.90 32.63 -24.19
C HIS A 489 -5.21 32.27 -25.66
N ALA A 490 -4.43 32.80 -26.61
CA ALA A 490 -4.60 32.48 -28.03
C ALA A 490 -4.39 30.98 -28.33
N ASP A 491 -3.36 30.37 -27.73
CA ASP A 491 -3.11 28.93 -27.82
C ASP A 491 -4.25 28.08 -27.26
N GLN A 492 -4.84 28.50 -26.14
CA GLN A 492 -5.98 27.83 -25.52
C GLN A 492 -7.20 27.89 -26.45
N VAL A 493 -7.53 29.08 -26.96
CA VAL A 493 -8.67 29.28 -27.87
C VAL A 493 -8.48 28.48 -29.15
N SER A 494 -7.29 28.51 -29.77
CA SER A 494 -7.00 27.77 -31.00
C SER A 494 -7.19 26.27 -30.82
N ARG A 495 -6.65 25.68 -29.75
CA ARG A 495 -6.80 24.25 -29.46
C ARG A 495 -8.24 23.86 -29.14
N LEU A 496 -8.93 24.64 -28.31
CA LEU A 496 -10.34 24.41 -28.01
C LEU A 496 -11.21 24.50 -29.27
N THR A 497 -10.93 25.45 -30.17
CA THR A 497 -11.63 25.58 -31.46
C THR A 497 -11.43 24.34 -32.32
N ARG A 498 -10.19 23.82 -32.40
CA ARG A 498 -9.91 22.57 -33.13
C ARG A 498 -10.63 21.37 -32.52
N LEU A 499 -10.63 21.25 -31.18
CA LEU A 499 -11.32 20.16 -30.48
C LEU A 499 -12.84 20.20 -30.70
N LEU A 500 -13.45 21.39 -30.60
CA LEU A 500 -14.87 21.58 -30.86
C LEU A 500 -15.22 21.32 -32.33
N THR A 501 -14.37 21.75 -33.25
CA THR A 501 -14.53 21.47 -34.69
C THR A 501 -14.50 19.96 -34.95
N ALA A 502 -13.57 19.24 -34.32
CA ALA A 502 -13.48 17.79 -34.41
C ALA A 502 -14.67 17.07 -33.75
N ALA A 503 -15.20 17.58 -32.64
CA ALA A 503 -16.36 17.02 -31.97
C ALA A 503 -17.67 17.21 -32.77
N TYR A 504 -17.85 18.38 -33.40
CA TYR A 504 -19.15 18.80 -33.95
C TYR A 504 -19.18 19.05 -35.46
N GLY A 505 -18.07 18.89 -36.18
CA GLY A 505 -18.07 19.00 -37.65
C GLY A 505 -17.97 20.42 -38.20
N GLY A 506 -17.51 21.38 -37.39
CA GLY A 506 -17.14 22.74 -37.82
C GLY A 506 -18.22 23.82 -37.73
N GLU A 507 -19.50 23.46 -37.65
CA GLU A 507 -20.58 24.34 -37.20
C GLU A 507 -21.24 23.72 -35.98
N ILE A 508 -21.14 24.40 -34.83
CA ILE A 508 -21.80 23.95 -33.60
C ILE A 508 -23.25 24.45 -33.66
N ASP A 509 -24.21 23.53 -33.66
CA ASP A 509 -25.62 23.88 -33.61
C ASP A 509 -26.00 24.54 -32.26
N GLU A 510 -27.18 25.15 -32.21
CA GLU A 510 -27.66 25.85 -31.02
C GLU A 510 -27.75 24.93 -29.79
N VAL A 511 -28.13 23.66 -29.99
CA VAL A 511 -28.27 22.67 -28.90
C VAL A 511 -26.90 22.31 -28.30
N ALA A 512 -25.89 22.08 -29.14
CA ALA A 512 -24.53 21.79 -28.71
C ALA A 512 -23.87 23.01 -28.09
N ARG A 513 -24.11 24.21 -28.63
CA ARG A 513 -23.63 25.48 -28.05
C ARG A 513 -24.14 25.63 -26.62
N ASP A 514 -25.44 25.49 -26.42
CA ASP A 514 -26.06 25.67 -25.11
C ASP A 514 -25.57 24.58 -24.14
N ARG A 515 -25.46 23.32 -24.59
CA ARG A 515 -24.87 22.23 -23.80
C ARG A 515 -23.44 22.51 -23.35
N ILE A 516 -22.60 23.11 -24.20
CA ILE A 516 -21.22 23.47 -23.83
C ILE A 516 -21.23 24.63 -22.83
N LEU A 517 -22.05 25.66 -23.06
CA LEU A 517 -22.06 26.87 -22.24
C LEU A 517 -22.72 26.68 -20.87
N ASP A 518 -23.66 25.74 -20.76
CA ASP A 518 -24.36 25.41 -19.51
C ASP A 518 -23.49 24.62 -18.52
N LEU A 519 -22.34 24.08 -18.96
CA LEU A 519 -21.39 23.45 -18.05
C LEU A 519 -20.81 24.49 -17.06
N PRO A 520 -20.81 24.22 -15.75
CA PRO A 520 -20.22 25.13 -14.76
C PRO A 520 -18.78 25.54 -15.09
N ARG A 521 -17.98 24.59 -15.63
CA ARG A 521 -16.59 24.83 -16.05
C ARG A 521 -16.44 25.84 -17.18
N SER A 522 -17.47 26.04 -18.01
CA SER A 522 -17.43 27.01 -19.12
C SER A 522 -17.44 28.46 -18.62
N ALA A 523 -18.05 28.72 -17.47
CA ALA A 523 -18.01 30.04 -16.83
C ALA A 523 -16.59 30.38 -16.32
N GLU A 524 -15.88 29.36 -15.82
CA GLU A 524 -14.54 29.47 -15.22
C GLU A 524 -13.42 29.62 -16.26
N HIS A 525 -13.65 29.20 -17.51
CA HIS A 525 -12.64 29.18 -18.57
C HIS A 525 -13.03 30.08 -19.77
N PRO A 526 -12.60 31.36 -19.81
CA PRO A 526 -12.97 32.30 -20.87
C PRO A 526 -12.53 31.85 -22.28
N ALA A 527 -11.44 31.07 -22.38
CA ALA A 527 -10.95 30.54 -23.65
C ALA A 527 -11.96 29.57 -24.30
N LEU A 528 -12.70 28.79 -23.50
CA LEU A 528 -13.74 27.88 -24.02
C LEU A 528 -14.91 28.68 -24.61
N ARG A 529 -15.36 29.74 -23.93
CA ARG A 529 -16.41 30.62 -24.45
C ARG A 529 -15.99 31.33 -25.74
N ALA A 530 -14.73 31.76 -25.82
CA ALA A 530 -14.20 32.36 -27.04
C ALA A 530 -14.14 31.35 -28.20
N ALA A 531 -13.71 30.11 -27.94
CA ALA A 531 -13.70 29.05 -28.93
C ALA A 531 -15.12 28.70 -29.44
N VAL A 532 -16.11 28.57 -28.54
CA VAL A 532 -17.52 28.35 -28.92
C VAL A 532 -18.01 29.45 -29.84
N ARG A 533 -17.75 30.73 -29.51
CA ARG A 533 -18.16 31.87 -30.36
C ARG A 533 -17.57 31.78 -31.77
N LEU A 534 -16.31 31.39 -31.91
CA LEU A 534 -15.66 31.22 -33.20
C LEU A 534 -16.29 30.09 -34.03
N CYS A 535 -16.69 28.99 -33.39
CA CYS A 535 -17.35 27.87 -34.04
C CYS A 535 -18.83 28.11 -34.39
N THR A 536 -19.48 29.09 -33.74
CA THR A 536 -20.88 29.48 -34.03
C THR A 536 -21.02 30.68 -34.96
N ALA A 537 -19.93 31.38 -35.26
CA ALA A 537 -19.98 32.57 -36.11
C ALA A 537 -20.30 32.16 -37.56
N PRO A 538 -21.20 32.89 -38.25
CA PRO A 538 -21.52 32.61 -39.64
C PRO A 538 -20.25 32.72 -40.50
N PRO A 539 -20.12 31.96 -41.60
CA PRO A 539 -18.90 31.85 -42.39
C PRO A 539 -18.30 33.20 -42.85
N GLY A 540 -19.13 34.25 -42.95
CA GLY A 540 -18.72 35.61 -43.34
C GLY A 540 -18.16 36.51 -42.23
N GLU A 541 -18.23 36.11 -40.95
CA GLU A 541 -17.82 36.92 -39.80
C GLU A 541 -16.60 36.38 -39.04
N ARG A 542 -15.98 35.28 -39.49
CA ARG A 542 -14.81 34.70 -38.84
C ARG A 542 -13.62 35.67 -38.95
N PRO A 543 -13.13 36.27 -37.85
CA PRO A 543 -11.89 37.02 -37.90
C PRO A 543 -10.74 36.01 -37.92
N TRP A 544 -9.80 36.19 -38.85
CA TRP A 544 -8.54 35.43 -39.05
C TRP A 544 -8.60 34.24 -40.02
N SER A 545 -8.24 34.52 -41.27
CA SER A 545 -7.49 33.58 -42.12
C SER A 545 -6.01 33.76 -41.79
N GLU A 546 -5.31 32.68 -41.41
CA GLU A 546 -3.85 32.66 -41.58
C GLU A 546 -3.52 32.81 -43.07
N PRO A 547 -2.43 33.51 -43.42
CA PRO A 547 -2.00 33.64 -44.81
C PRO A 547 -1.56 32.27 -45.34
N GLU A 548 -2.09 31.86 -46.49
CA GLU A 548 -1.51 30.77 -47.27
C GLU A 548 0.00 31.04 -47.46
N PRO A 549 0.87 30.03 -47.30
CA PRO A 549 2.27 30.18 -47.62
C PRO A 549 2.41 30.51 -49.12
N PRO A 550 3.15 31.55 -49.50
CA PRO A 550 3.30 31.91 -50.89
C PRO A 550 4.20 30.89 -51.58
N GLY A 551 3.65 30.12 -52.53
CA GLY A 551 4.44 29.43 -53.55
C GLY A 551 4.08 27.98 -53.80
N ALA A 552 2.98 27.74 -54.52
CA ALA A 552 2.77 26.47 -55.23
C ALA A 552 1.97 26.66 -56.54
N SER A 553 2.37 27.60 -57.38
CA SER A 553 1.99 27.58 -58.81
C SER A 553 2.94 28.45 -59.64
N GLY A 554 3.87 27.82 -60.34
CA GLY A 554 4.72 28.50 -61.31
C GLY A 554 5.84 27.61 -61.85
N ARG A 555 5.56 26.89 -62.94
CA ARG A 555 6.56 26.30 -63.83
C ARG A 555 6.98 27.38 -64.84
N PRO A 556 8.28 27.57 -65.13
CA PRO A 556 8.87 27.12 -66.40
C PRO A 556 10.29 26.51 -66.18
N ALA A 557 10.70 25.44 -66.85
CA ALA A 557 11.31 25.35 -68.20
C ALA A 557 12.65 26.13 -68.35
N ASP A 558 13.73 25.34 -68.47
CA ASP A 558 15.05 25.51 -69.09
C ASP A 558 15.80 26.86 -68.97
N GLU A 559 17.01 26.82 -68.39
CA GLU A 559 18.27 27.03 -69.13
C GLU A 559 19.52 26.84 -68.23
N ASP A 560 20.60 26.50 -68.94
CA ASP A 560 21.90 25.98 -68.55
C ASP A 560 22.90 26.99 -67.92
N GLU A 561 23.98 26.39 -67.40
CA GLU A 561 25.36 26.91 -67.26
C GLU A 561 25.76 27.89 -66.13
N ALA A 562 26.44 27.27 -65.14
CA ALA A 562 27.82 27.53 -64.69
C ALA A 562 28.28 28.94 -64.27
N SER A 563 28.70 29.08 -63.00
CA SER A 563 30.09 29.46 -62.65
C SER A 563 30.37 29.40 -61.13
N ALA A 564 31.61 29.03 -60.83
CA ALA A 564 32.28 28.70 -59.57
C ALA A 564 32.39 29.80 -58.49
N GLY A 565 32.52 29.34 -57.22
CA GLY A 565 33.17 30.08 -56.12
C GLY A 565 32.90 29.50 -54.72
N PRO A 566 33.90 29.03 -53.94
CA PRO A 566 33.75 28.44 -52.59
C PRO A 566 33.97 29.49 -51.46
N PRO A 567 34.14 29.19 -50.14
CA PRO A 567 33.68 28.11 -49.22
C PRO A 567 33.16 28.67 -47.85
N ILE A 568 32.34 27.94 -47.05
CA ILE A 568 32.19 28.23 -45.58
C ILE A 568 32.17 26.99 -44.65
N ALA A 569 31.98 25.76 -45.15
CA ALA A 569 31.67 24.64 -44.25
C ALA A 569 32.86 24.01 -43.47
N LEU A 570 34.12 24.37 -43.76
CA LEU A 570 35.29 23.66 -43.18
C LEU A 570 35.95 24.34 -41.95
N VAL A 571 35.52 25.55 -41.56
CA VAL A 571 36.09 26.26 -40.39
C VAL A 571 35.33 25.95 -39.09
N ARG A 572 34.07 25.50 -39.15
CA ARG A 572 33.28 25.19 -37.93
C ARG A 572 33.57 23.82 -37.32
N LEU A 573 34.14 22.88 -38.08
CA LEU A 573 34.49 21.55 -37.58
C LEU A 573 35.84 21.50 -36.84
N LEU A 574 36.70 22.51 -37.02
CA LEU A 574 38.02 22.57 -36.36
C LEU A 574 38.03 23.32 -35.02
N LEU A 575 36.97 24.07 -34.69
CA LEU A 575 36.87 24.83 -33.43
C LEU A 575 36.19 24.07 -32.28
N ILE A 576 35.54 22.94 -32.55
CA ILE A 576 34.85 22.13 -31.51
C ILE A 576 35.74 20.96 -31.03
N ALA A 577 36.75 20.55 -31.81
CA ALA A 577 37.62 19.42 -31.46
C ALA A 577 38.81 19.76 -30.55
N LEU A 578 39.19 21.04 -30.38
CA LEU A 578 40.38 21.42 -29.62
C LEU A 578 40.26 21.40 -28.07
N PRO A 579 39.11 21.69 -27.43
CA PRO A 579 39.05 21.69 -25.96
C PRO A 579 38.91 20.27 -25.35
N VAL A 580 38.50 19.27 -26.13
CA VAL A 580 38.33 17.89 -25.62
C VAL A 580 39.67 17.15 -25.54
N VAL A 581 40.59 17.40 -26.46
CA VAL A 581 41.92 16.77 -26.45
C VAL A 581 42.85 17.41 -25.40
N ALA A 582 42.72 18.71 -25.14
CA ALA A 582 43.48 19.39 -24.09
C ALA A 582 43.04 19.01 -22.67
N GLY A 583 41.72 18.80 -22.44
CA GLY A 583 41.20 18.34 -21.15
C GLY A 583 41.60 16.91 -20.80
N GLY A 584 41.64 16.01 -21.79
CA GLY A 584 42.06 14.61 -21.60
C GLY A 584 43.54 14.46 -21.27
N LEU A 585 44.41 15.30 -21.84
CA LEU A 585 45.86 15.25 -21.57
C LEU A 585 46.23 15.80 -20.19
N LEU A 586 45.49 16.80 -19.68
CA LEU A 586 45.71 17.38 -18.35
C LEU A 586 45.25 16.44 -17.22
N LEU A 587 44.15 15.70 -17.42
CA LEU A 587 43.71 14.66 -16.47
C LEU A 587 44.63 13.44 -16.46
N TRP A 588 45.23 13.08 -17.59
CA TRP A 588 46.20 11.98 -17.67
C TRP A 588 47.55 12.32 -17.02
N MET A 589 48.00 13.58 -17.09
CA MET A 589 49.22 14.03 -16.40
C MET A 589 49.03 14.23 -14.88
N LEU A 590 47.81 14.44 -14.40
CA LEU A 590 47.51 14.52 -12.96
C LEU A 590 47.33 13.16 -12.28
N TRP A 591 47.28 12.08 -13.05
CA TRP A 591 47.07 10.71 -12.55
C TRP A 591 48.31 9.81 -12.64
N LYS A 592 49.46 10.38 -13.02
CA LYS A 592 50.81 9.83 -12.84
C LYS A 592 51.56 10.69 -11.84
#